data_AF-A0A7Y3PWN2-F1
#
_entry.id   AF-A0A7Y3PWN2-F1
#
_cell.length_a   1.000
_cell.length_b   1.000
_cell.length_c   1.000
_cell.angle_alpha   90.00
_cell.angle_beta   90.00
_cell.angle_gamma   90.00
#
_symmetry.space_group_name_H-M   'P 1'
#
loop_
_entity.id
_entity.type
_entity.pdbx_description
1 polymer ?
#
loop_
_entity_poly.entity_id
_entity_poly.type
_entity_poly.pdbx_seq_one_letter_code
_entity_poly.pdbx_strand_id
1 'polypeptide(L)'
;MHYQDEHGTEPTAEELSAHLAAHGLLGRGGNPLSPSNLRRHFLHWRIYNIWATHRTHTTTPSAHDIAQECTTRGITGQYNQPITPHHITQATPEFERRQHNLTHTPP
;
A
#
# COMPACT_ATOMS: atom_id res chain seq x y z
N MET A 1 6.15 -7.22 8.89
CA MET A 1 6.79 -7.44 7.58
C MET A 1 7.29 -8.88 7.55
N HIS A 2 6.48 -9.87 7.15
CA HIS A 2 6.93 -11.29 7.15
C HIS A 2 6.47 -12.11 5.92
N TYR A 3 5.31 -11.83 5.31
CA TYR A 3 4.86 -12.60 4.14
C TYR A 3 5.79 -12.52 2.90
N GLN A 4 6.32 -11.33 2.58
CA GLN A 4 7.23 -11.18 1.43
C GLN A 4 8.59 -11.85 1.65
N ASP A 5 9.04 -11.94 2.90
CA ASP A 5 10.28 -12.62 3.28
C ASP A 5 10.13 -14.14 3.13
N GLU A 6 8.94 -14.67 3.43
CA GLU A 6 8.63 -16.11 3.38
C GLU A 6 8.25 -16.61 1.98
N HIS A 7 7.55 -15.80 1.16
CA HIS A 7 6.99 -16.25 -0.11
C HIS A 7 7.60 -15.60 -1.36
N GLY A 8 8.50 -14.62 -1.21
CA GLY A 8 9.17 -13.92 -2.31
C GLY A 8 8.23 -13.17 -3.28
N THR A 9 6.93 -13.16 -2.99
CA THR A 9 5.88 -12.56 -3.81
C THR A 9 4.93 -11.76 -2.93
N GLU A 10 4.35 -10.72 -3.49
CA GLU A 10 3.40 -9.88 -2.77
C GLU A 10 2.07 -10.63 -2.61
N PRO A 11 1.56 -10.84 -1.38
CA PRO A 11 0.38 -11.65 -1.15
C PRO A 11 -0.83 -11.10 -1.90
N THR A 12 -1.68 -11.99 -2.41
CA THR A 12 -3.04 -11.62 -2.81
C THR A 12 -3.84 -11.18 -1.60
N ALA A 13 -4.94 -10.44 -1.82
CA ALA A 13 -5.78 -9.98 -0.73
C ALA A 13 -6.40 -11.14 0.08
N GLU A 14 -6.55 -12.32 -0.52
CA GLU A 14 -7.04 -13.54 0.12
C GLU A 14 -5.96 -14.19 0.98
N GLU A 15 -4.74 -14.34 0.45
CA GLU A 15 -3.60 -14.86 1.20
C GLU A 15 -3.24 -13.94 2.38
N LEU A 16 -3.29 -12.62 2.18
CA LEU A 16 -3.07 -11.66 3.24
C LEU A 16 -4.17 -11.74 4.31
N SER A 17 -5.43 -11.94 3.91
CA SER A 17 -6.53 -12.14 4.85
C SER A 17 -6.30 -13.36 5.73
N ALA A 18 -5.93 -14.49 5.11
CA ALA A 18 -5.65 -15.74 5.80
C ALA A 18 -4.43 -15.61 6.72
N HIS A 19 -3.35 -14.99 6.25
CA HIS A 19 -2.13 -14.78 7.02
C HIS A 19 -2.38 -13.85 8.21
N LEU A 20 -3.07 -12.73 8.02
CA LEU A 20 -3.43 -11.81 9.11
C LEU A 20 -4.32 -12.50 10.15
N ALA A 21 -5.30 -13.30 9.72
CA ALA A 21 -6.14 -14.08 10.63
C ALA A 21 -5.32 -15.13 11.41
N ALA A 22 -4.37 -15.81 10.76
CA ALA A 22 -3.46 -16.76 11.42
C ALA A 22 -2.55 -16.08 12.46
N HIS A 23 -2.19 -14.82 12.24
CA HIS A 23 -1.45 -13.99 13.19
C HIS A 23 -2.35 -13.23 14.19
N GLY A 24 -3.64 -13.58 14.29
CA GLY A 24 -4.57 -13.01 15.27
C GLY A 24 -5.11 -11.61 14.94
N LEU A 25 -4.77 -11.06 13.77
CA LEU A 25 -5.31 -9.80 13.26
C LEU A 25 -6.66 -10.05 12.57
N LEU A 26 -7.71 -10.03 13.38
CA LEU A 26 -9.09 -10.24 12.95
C LEU A 26 -9.81 -8.90 12.76
N GLY A 27 -10.75 -8.89 11.83
CA GLY A 27 -11.70 -7.81 11.62
C GLY A 27 -12.80 -7.77 12.69
N ARG A 28 -13.77 -6.89 12.47
CA ARG A 28 -14.88 -6.68 13.40
C ARG A 28 -15.66 -7.98 13.63
N GLY A 29 -15.81 -8.36 14.90
CA GLY A 29 -16.53 -9.57 15.31
C GLY A 29 -15.72 -10.86 15.28
N GLY A 30 -14.38 -10.79 15.19
CA GLY A 30 -13.52 -11.98 15.19
C GLY A 30 -13.44 -12.70 13.84
N ASN A 31 -13.96 -12.09 12.78
CA ASN A 31 -13.87 -12.65 11.43
C ASN A 31 -12.55 -12.23 10.76
N PRO A 32 -12.03 -13.03 9.80
CA PRO A 32 -10.94 -12.59 8.94
C PRO A 32 -11.24 -11.25 8.26
N LEU A 33 -10.21 -10.43 8.09
CA LEU A 33 -10.35 -9.15 7.39
C LEU A 33 -10.80 -9.40 5.95
N SER A 34 -11.91 -8.79 5.53
CA SER A 34 -12.48 -9.07 4.21
C SER A 34 -11.47 -8.76 3.10
N PRO A 35 -11.22 -9.70 2.16
CA PRO A 35 -10.29 -9.50 1.05
C PRO A 35 -10.59 -8.24 0.24
N SER A 36 -11.87 -7.85 0.10
CA SER A 36 -12.25 -6.61 -0.59
C SER A 36 -11.77 -5.35 0.12
N ASN A 37 -11.86 -5.32 1.46
CA ASN A 37 -11.33 -4.21 2.27
C ASN A 37 -9.80 -4.20 2.24
N LEU A 38 -9.18 -5.38 2.36
CA LEU A 38 -7.74 -5.51 2.23
C LEU A 38 -7.28 -5.05 0.85
N ARG A 39 -7.92 -5.45 -0.25
CA ARG A 39 -7.57 -5.02 -1.60
C ARG A 39 -7.59 -3.49 -1.75
N ARG A 40 -8.58 -2.82 -1.15
CA ARG A 40 -8.68 -1.36 -1.15
C ARG A 40 -7.57 -0.70 -0.32
N HIS A 41 -7.38 -1.13 0.93
CA HIS A 41 -6.37 -0.54 1.81
C HIS A 41 -4.94 -0.88 1.40
N PHE A 42 -4.74 -2.09 0.88
CA PHE A 42 -3.45 -2.60 0.45
C PHE A 42 -2.98 -1.92 -0.82
N LEU A 43 -3.87 -1.65 -1.77
CA LEU A 43 -3.52 -0.82 -2.93
C LEU A 43 -2.97 0.54 -2.49
N HIS A 44 -3.69 1.21 -1.58
CA HIS A 44 -3.27 2.51 -1.06
C HIS A 44 -1.93 2.41 -0.31
N TRP A 45 -1.71 1.32 0.44
CA TRP A 45 -0.45 1.06 1.14
C TRP A 45 0.73 0.77 0.18
N ARG A 46 0.50 -0.02 -0.88
CA ARG A 46 1.52 -0.31 -1.93
C ARG A 46 1.96 0.97 -2.62
N ILE A 47 1.00 1.83 -3.01
CA ILE A 47 1.29 3.13 -3.61
C ILE A 47 2.06 4.02 -2.63
N TYR A 48 1.65 4.06 -1.35
CA TYR A 48 2.35 4.81 -0.31
C TYR A 48 3.80 4.35 -0.13
N ASN A 49 4.09 3.05 -0.12
CA ASN A 49 5.47 2.57 0.02
C ASN A 49 6.37 3.00 -1.15
N ILE A 50 5.85 2.96 -2.36
CA ILE A 50 6.56 3.46 -3.55
C ILE A 50 6.80 4.96 -3.40
N TRP A 51 5.76 5.73 -3.05
CA TRP A 51 5.87 7.16 -2.81
C TRP A 51 6.90 7.48 -1.70
N ALA A 52 6.88 6.74 -0.59
CA ALA A 52 7.78 6.92 0.54
C ALA A 52 9.24 6.59 0.17
N THR A 53 9.46 5.55 -0.63
CA THR A 53 10.79 5.21 -1.18
C THR A 53 11.28 6.31 -2.13
N HIS A 54 10.42 6.85 -3.00
CA HIS A 54 10.79 8.00 -3.82
C HIS A 54 11.09 9.23 -2.95
N ARG A 55 10.36 9.42 -1.84
CA ARG A 55 10.54 10.53 -0.91
C ARG A 55 11.87 10.48 -0.12
N THR A 56 12.47 9.30 0.06
CA THR A 56 13.81 9.18 0.68
C THR A 56 14.93 9.64 -0.25
N HIS A 57 14.74 9.54 -1.56
CA HIS A 57 15.72 9.97 -2.56
C HIS A 57 15.46 11.37 -3.11
N THR A 58 14.20 11.81 -3.12
CA THR A 58 13.77 13.06 -3.74
C THR A 58 12.80 13.82 -2.86
N THR A 59 13.00 15.14 -2.72
CA THR A 59 12.15 15.98 -1.87
C THR A 59 10.71 16.09 -2.38
N THR A 60 10.52 15.98 -3.69
CA THR A 60 9.22 16.04 -4.36
C THR A 60 9.12 14.89 -5.34
N PRO A 61 8.56 13.74 -4.92
CA PRO A 61 8.46 12.59 -5.79
C PRO A 61 7.49 12.88 -6.95
N SER A 62 7.90 12.56 -8.17
CA SER A 62 7.09 12.77 -9.36
C SER A 62 5.93 11.78 -9.39
N ALA A 63 4.71 12.29 -9.51
CA ALA A 63 3.51 11.46 -9.67
C ALA A 63 3.58 10.56 -10.92
N HIS A 64 4.32 10.99 -11.94
CA HIS A 64 4.54 10.20 -13.15
C HIS A 64 5.45 8.99 -12.90
N ASP A 65 6.56 9.21 -12.18
CA ASP A 65 7.51 8.14 -11.87
C ASP A 65 6.88 7.09 -10.94
N ILE A 66 6.09 7.54 -9.95
CA ILE A 66 5.34 6.62 -9.08
C ILE A 66 4.32 5.80 -9.88
N ALA A 67 3.56 6.43 -10.79
CA ALA A 67 2.58 5.74 -11.62
C ALA A 67 3.24 4.72 -12.56
N GLN A 68 4.38 5.08 -13.14
CA GLN A 68 5.17 4.18 -13.99
C GLN A 68 5.73 3.00 -13.19
N GLU A 69 6.21 3.25 -11.96
CA GLU A 69 6.71 2.20 -11.09
C GLU A 69 5.60 1.27 -10.61
N CYS A 70 4.40 1.81 -10.30
CA CYS A 70 3.21 1.00 -10.02
C CYS A 70 2.92 0.05 -11.19
N THR A 71 2.95 0.56 -12.43
CA THR A 71 2.73 -0.24 -13.64
C THR A 71 3.80 -1.31 -13.81
N THR A 72 5.08 -0.97 -13.60
CA THR A 72 6.21 -1.90 -13.71
C THR A 72 6.13 -3.03 -12.69
N ARG A 73 5.63 -2.74 -11.49
CA ARG A 73 5.40 -3.71 -10.41
C ARG A 73 4.06 -4.47 -10.55
N GLY A 74 3.30 -4.24 -11.61
CA GLY A 74 1.99 -4.88 -11.82
C GLY A 74 0.91 -4.44 -10.84
N ILE A 75 1.07 -3.27 -10.21
CA ILE A 75 0.10 -2.71 -9.26
C ILE A 75 -0.98 -1.98 -10.03
N THR A 76 -2.17 -2.57 -10.04
CA THR A 76 -3.37 -2.01 -10.66
C THR A 76 -4.43 -1.67 -9.60
N GLY A 77 -5.24 -0.67 -9.91
CA GLY A 77 -6.41 -0.29 -9.14
C GLY A 77 -7.58 -1.25 -9.25
N GLN A 78 -8.74 -0.79 -8.76
CA GLN A 78 -9.99 -1.53 -8.88
C GLN A 78 -10.29 -1.84 -10.35
N TYR A 79 -10.81 -3.05 -10.63
CA TYR A 79 -11.07 -3.53 -12.00
C TYR A 79 -9.85 -3.54 -12.92
N ASN A 80 -8.64 -3.77 -12.36
CA ASN A 80 -7.39 -3.82 -13.11
C ASN A 80 -7.09 -2.49 -13.83
N GLN A 81 -7.60 -1.37 -13.31
CA GLN A 81 -7.34 -0.05 -13.88
C GLN A 81 -5.91 0.40 -13.60
N PRO A 82 -5.22 1.02 -14.57
CA PRO A 82 -3.88 1.55 -14.32
C PRO A 82 -3.91 2.66 -13.28
N ILE A 83 -2.89 2.70 -12.42
CA ILE A 83 -2.70 3.81 -11.48
C ILE A 83 -2.18 5.01 -12.27
N THR A 84 -2.99 6.07 -12.32
CA THR A 84 -2.63 7.27 -13.09
C THR A 84 -1.87 8.27 -12.23
N PRO A 85 -1.04 9.15 -12.84
CA PRO A 85 -0.39 10.24 -12.10
C PRO A 85 -1.40 11.12 -11.36
N HIS A 86 -2.59 11.34 -11.91
CA HIS A 86 -3.67 12.07 -11.25
C HIS A 86 -4.09 11.42 -9.92
N HIS A 87 -4.21 10.08 -9.89
CA HIS A 87 -4.51 9.34 -8.66
C HIS A 87 -3.42 9.57 -7.60
N ILE A 88 -2.15 9.54 -8.01
CA ILE A 88 -1.02 9.79 -7.10
C ILE A 88 -1.05 11.21 -6.56
N THR A 89 -1.28 12.21 -7.41
CA THR A 89 -1.38 13.61 -7.00
C THR A 89 -2.51 13.83 -5.99
N GLN A 90 -3.67 13.20 -6.19
CA GLN A 90 -4.78 13.27 -5.24
C GLN A 90 -4.47 12.62 -3.89
N ALA A 91 -3.69 11.53 -3.88
CA ALA A 91 -3.31 10.83 -2.65
C ALA A 91 -2.11 11.46 -1.93
N THR A 92 -1.32 12.31 -2.61
CA THR A 92 -0.09 12.90 -2.09
C THR A 92 -0.28 13.65 -0.75
N PRO A 93 -1.30 14.51 -0.56
CA PRO A 93 -1.51 15.18 0.73
C PRO A 93 -1.76 14.21 1.89
N GLU A 94 -2.44 13.09 1.63
CA GLU A 94 -2.65 12.05 2.64
C GLU A 94 -1.35 11.33 2.98
N PHE A 95 -0.54 11.02 1.96
CA PHE A 95 0.78 10.39 2.13
C PHE A 95 1.74 11.28 2.93
N GLU A 96 1.80 12.57 2.63
CA GLU A 96 2.60 13.53 3.38
C GLU A 96 2.17 13.61 4.85
N ARG A 97 0.86 13.68 5.10
CA ARG A 97 0.32 13.67 6.47
C ARG A 97 0.68 12.38 7.21
N ARG A 98 0.57 11.21 6.56
CA ARG A 98 0.97 9.92 7.17
C ARG A 98 2.47 9.90 7.46
N GLN A 99 3.30 10.34 6.53
CA GLN A 99 4.75 10.40 6.71
C GLN A 99 5.13 11.32 7.87
N HIS A 100 4.54 12.52 7.91
CA HIS A 100 4.75 13.47 8.99
C HIS A 100 4.40 12.84 10.34
N ASN A 101 3.23 12.21 10.46
CA ASN A 101 2.82 11.54 11.69
C ASN A 101 3.78 10.42 12.10
N LEU A 102 4.25 9.59 11.15
CA LEU A 102 5.21 8.52 11.45
C LEU A 102 6.58 9.07 11.86
N THR A 103 7.02 10.19 11.29
CA THR A 103 8.29 10.85 11.67
C THR A 103 8.21 11.68 12.95
N HIS A 104 7.02 12.15 13.31
CA HIS A 104 6.77 12.99 14.49
C HIS A 104 6.09 12.24 15.64
N THR A 105 5.95 10.91 15.58
CA THR A 105 5.49 10.15 16.75
C THR A 105 6.62 10.15 17.79
N PRO A 106 6.49 10.87 18.93
CA PRO A 106 7.48 10.77 19.99
C PRO A 106 7.42 9.36 20.63
N PRO A 107 8.56 8.85 21.16
CA PRO A 107 8.63 7.56 21.84
C PRO A 107 7.73 7.49 23.08
#